data_AF-A0A9W9ABW4-F1
#
_entry.id   AF-A0A9W9ABW4-F1
#
_cell.length_a   1.000
_cell.length_b   1.000
_cell.length_c   1.000
_cell.angle_alpha   90.00
_cell.angle_beta   90.00
_cell.angle_gamma   90.00
#
_symmetry.space_group_name_H-M   'P 1'
#
loop_
_entity.id
_entity.type
_entity.pdbx_description
1 polymer ?
#
loop_
_entity_poly.entity_id
_entity_poly.type
_entity_poly.pdbx_seq_one_letter_code
_entity_poly.pdbx_strand_id
1 'polypeptide(L)'
;MRSFVLVSFAALLFSATLGVQSMPTGTEDLDDCAPATSVQARDLLEGILERRTPKAVAAAAVTFINHLKTNSATLTKAPVFWTGKSGRKGAKQVADILKKDTSIVGTRGGFTVFDALKDAGVSTTETAKWKPETDWRAVCGAFAQYAKPTDKKAHLVYGPEYDKTKNIWSDDEWPALEKNSAVTEVLTYEMKSDGKTWTEKGEIKASKKGSPIHSANSSPHVSDEE
;
A
#
# COMPACT_ATOMS: atom_id res chain seq x y z
N MET A 1 -31.22 -22.01 -41.63
CA MET A 1 -31.99 -20.76 -41.43
C MET A 1 -31.06 -19.71 -40.86
N ARG A 2 -31.04 -18.52 -41.49
CA ARG A 2 -30.71 -17.17 -40.97
C ARG A 2 -29.32 -17.00 -40.32
N SER A 3 -28.32 -16.32 -40.90
CA SER A 3 -28.21 -14.90 -41.36
C SER A 3 -27.51 -13.99 -40.35
N PHE A 4 -26.40 -13.38 -40.83
CA PHE A 4 -25.82 -12.02 -40.63
C PHE A 4 -25.63 -11.46 -39.21
N VAL A 5 -24.54 -10.73 -38.86
CA VAL A 5 -24.04 -9.40 -39.30
C VAL A 5 -22.60 -9.25 -38.73
N LEU A 6 -21.48 -8.87 -39.37
CA LEU A 6 -21.01 -7.72 -40.20
C LEU A 6 -20.54 -6.46 -39.43
N VAL A 7 -19.46 -5.83 -39.96
CA VAL A 7 -18.87 -4.48 -39.70
C VAL A 7 -17.88 -4.40 -38.51
N SER A 8 -16.58 -4.05 -38.60
CA SER A 8 -15.68 -3.18 -39.43
C SER A 8 -15.21 -1.90 -38.69
N PHE A 9 -14.08 -1.37 -39.16
CA PHE A 9 -13.42 -0.06 -38.94
C PHE A 9 -12.36 0.01 -37.82
N ALA A 10 -11.19 0.63 -37.99
CA ALA A 10 -10.47 1.13 -39.16
C ALA A 10 -9.02 1.44 -38.76
N ALA A 11 -8.09 1.17 -39.66
CA ALA A 11 -6.73 1.69 -39.66
C ALA A 11 -6.71 3.12 -40.24
N LEU A 12 -5.51 3.71 -40.29
CA LEU A 12 -5.05 4.98 -40.91
C LEU A 12 -4.63 6.00 -39.82
N LEU A 13 -3.55 6.79 -39.95
CA LEU A 13 -2.62 7.04 -41.06
C LEU A 13 -1.39 7.79 -40.49
N PHE A 14 -0.22 7.48 -41.02
CA PHE A 14 0.99 8.29 -40.97
C PHE A 14 0.87 9.44 -41.99
N SER A 15 1.27 10.67 -41.65
CA SER A 15 1.86 11.63 -42.60
C SER A 15 2.49 12.82 -41.88
N ALA A 16 3.75 13.07 -42.21
CA ALA A 16 4.52 14.25 -41.87
C ALA A 16 4.42 15.27 -43.01
N THR A 17 4.48 16.57 -42.69
CA THR A 17 4.96 17.60 -43.61
C THR A 17 5.69 18.72 -42.85
N LEU A 18 6.84 19.09 -43.39
CA LEU A 18 7.66 20.27 -43.07
C LEU A 18 7.04 21.54 -43.67
N GLY A 19 7.28 22.69 -43.02
CA GLY A 19 6.98 24.02 -43.54
C GLY A 19 7.76 25.09 -42.76
N VAL A 20 8.36 26.03 -43.49
CA VAL A 20 9.52 26.87 -43.15
C VAL A 20 9.13 28.34 -42.88
N GLN A 21 9.87 28.98 -41.95
CA GLN A 21 10.21 30.40 -41.75
C GLN A 21 9.17 31.54 -41.82
N SER A 22 9.24 32.44 -40.83
CA SER A 22 9.70 33.84 -41.03
C SER A 22 9.87 34.60 -39.69
N MET A 23 11.01 35.26 -39.50
CA MET A 23 11.19 36.46 -38.67
C MET A 23 10.91 37.70 -39.56
N PRO A 24 10.56 38.89 -39.02
CA PRO A 24 11.59 39.89 -38.66
C PRO A 24 11.28 40.83 -37.46
N THR A 25 12.35 41.15 -36.72
CA THR A 25 12.90 42.48 -36.34
C THR A 25 12.11 43.51 -35.49
N GLY A 26 12.81 44.07 -34.47
CA GLY A 26 12.60 45.42 -33.90
C GLY A 26 12.93 45.50 -32.39
N THR A 27 14.20 45.78 -32.03
CA THR A 27 14.71 47.03 -31.39
C THR A 27 14.19 47.29 -29.96
N GLU A 28 15.04 47.10 -28.95
CA GLU A 28 15.79 48.13 -28.18
C GLU A 28 15.09 48.46 -26.86
N ASP A 29 15.71 48.12 -25.72
CA ASP A 29 16.14 49.10 -24.71
C ASP A 29 16.68 48.41 -23.44
N LEU A 30 17.80 48.96 -22.97
CA LEU A 30 18.47 48.70 -21.69
C LEU A 30 17.97 49.71 -20.64
N ASP A 31 18.15 49.33 -19.37
CA ASP A 31 18.07 50.12 -18.14
C ASP A 31 16.67 50.51 -17.63
N ASP A 32 16.29 50.00 -16.44
CA ASP A 32 16.45 50.79 -15.21
C ASP A 32 16.16 50.00 -13.93
N CYS A 33 16.91 50.33 -12.87
CA CYS A 33 16.82 49.77 -11.53
C CYS A 33 15.59 50.26 -10.74
N ALA A 34 14.69 49.33 -10.38
CA ALA A 34 13.83 49.24 -9.17
C ALA A 34 12.84 50.41 -8.83
N PRO A 35 11.88 50.25 -7.89
CA PRO A 35 11.29 49.06 -7.28
C PRO A 35 9.74 49.00 -7.42
N ALA A 36 9.16 47.89 -6.94
CA ALA A 36 7.92 47.81 -6.14
C ALA A 36 6.91 46.73 -6.60
N THR A 37 6.73 45.79 -5.68
CA THR A 37 5.45 45.21 -5.25
C THR A 37 4.66 44.27 -6.16
N SER A 38 4.62 43.01 -5.71
CA SER A 38 3.37 42.37 -5.25
C SER A 38 2.55 41.49 -6.19
N VAL A 39 3.16 40.67 -7.06
CA VAL A 39 2.35 39.64 -7.78
C VAL A 39 2.88 38.21 -7.70
N GLN A 40 4.15 37.95 -7.36
CA GLN A 40 4.69 36.58 -7.43
C GLN A 40 4.71 35.77 -6.12
N ALA A 41 4.12 36.27 -5.03
CA ALA A 41 4.08 35.54 -3.75
C ALA A 41 2.79 34.74 -3.51
N ARG A 42 1.75 34.87 -4.37
CA ARG A 42 0.48 34.15 -4.18
C ARG A 42 0.44 32.77 -4.85
N ASP A 43 1.00 32.63 -6.05
CA ASP A 43 0.98 31.33 -6.76
C ASP A 43 1.97 30.30 -6.19
N LEU A 44 3.03 30.73 -5.51
CA LEU A 44 3.93 29.80 -4.81
C LEU A 44 3.37 29.31 -3.46
N LEU A 45 2.38 30.01 -2.89
CA LEU A 45 1.81 29.65 -1.60
C LEU A 45 0.65 28.67 -1.72
N GLU A 46 -0.13 28.72 -2.82
CA GLU A 46 -1.19 27.73 -3.07
C GLU A 46 -0.64 26.33 -3.35
N GLY A 47 0.49 26.23 -4.05
CA GLY A 47 1.17 24.95 -4.29
C GLY A 47 1.92 24.36 -3.08
N ILE A 48 2.19 25.16 -2.04
CA ILE A 48 2.97 24.73 -0.86
C ILE A 48 2.08 24.53 0.38
N LEU A 49 0.93 25.21 0.48
CA LEU A 49 -0.03 25.00 1.59
C LEU A 49 -0.85 23.71 1.47
N GLU A 50 -0.93 23.08 0.28
CA GLU A 50 -1.49 21.74 0.14
C GLU A 50 -0.56 20.63 0.68
N ARG A 51 0.66 20.96 1.14
CA ARG A 51 1.42 20.06 2.01
C ARG A 51 0.79 20.01 3.41
N ARG A 52 -0.22 19.14 3.49
CA ARG A 52 -0.52 18.27 4.64
C ARG A 52 -0.98 19.00 5.91
N THR A 53 -2.19 19.54 5.89
CA THR A 53 -3.04 19.20 7.04
C THR A 53 -3.19 17.67 7.03
N PRO A 54 -2.85 16.96 8.12
CA PRO A 54 -3.22 15.56 8.23
C PRO A 54 -4.72 15.50 7.98
N LYS A 55 -5.14 14.81 6.91
CA LYS A 55 -6.56 14.62 6.65
C LYS A 55 -7.14 14.03 7.93
N ALA A 56 -8.12 14.71 8.52
CA ALA A 56 -8.64 14.34 9.82
C ALA A 56 -9.10 12.88 9.79
N VAL A 57 -8.51 12.07 10.67
CA VAL A 57 -8.86 10.66 10.83
C VAL A 57 -10.19 10.59 11.58
N ALA A 58 -11.09 9.71 11.16
CA ALA A 58 -12.37 9.50 11.82
C ALA A 58 -12.18 9.22 13.33
N ALA A 59 -13.04 9.81 14.18
CA ALA A 59 -12.93 9.64 15.64
C ALA A 59 -12.92 8.16 16.07
N ALA A 60 -13.73 7.34 15.41
CA ALA A 60 -13.75 5.88 15.51
C ALA A 60 -12.37 5.23 15.32
N ALA A 61 -11.67 5.63 14.26
CA ALA A 61 -10.34 5.13 13.94
C ALA A 61 -9.32 5.63 14.97
N VAL A 62 -9.43 6.87 15.46
CA VAL A 62 -8.59 7.38 16.56
C VAL A 62 -8.80 6.56 17.84
N THR A 63 -10.04 6.27 18.21
CA THR A 63 -10.37 5.42 19.36
C THR A 63 -9.76 4.03 19.22
N PHE A 64 -9.87 3.42 18.05
CA PHE A 64 -9.25 2.13 17.76
C PHE A 64 -7.72 2.16 17.87
N ILE A 65 -7.07 3.18 17.30
CA ILE A 65 -5.61 3.35 17.37
C ILE A 65 -5.15 3.49 18.83
N ASN A 66 -5.90 4.26 19.64
CA ASN A 66 -5.63 4.39 21.07
C ASN A 66 -5.83 3.07 21.82
N HIS A 67 -6.82 2.27 21.43
CA HIS A 67 -7.02 0.93 21.97
C HIS A 67 -5.82 0.02 21.67
N LEU A 68 -5.33 -0.01 20.42
CA LEU A 68 -4.14 -0.79 20.05
C LEU A 68 -2.90 -0.38 20.84
N LYS A 69 -2.66 0.93 20.99
CA LYS A 69 -1.53 1.46 21.75
C LYS A 69 -1.57 1.02 23.21
N THR A 70 -2.72 1.22 23.86
CA THR A 70 -2.93 0.94 25.28
C THR A 70 -2.87 -0.55 25.58
N ASN A 71 -3.42 -1.37 24.68
CA ASN A 71 -3.50 -2.83 24.85
C ASN A 71 -2.37 -3.56 24.12
N SER A 72 -1.33 -2.89 23.63
CA SER A 72 -0.28 -3.52 22.83
C SER A 72 0.37 -4.74 23.50
N ALA A 73 0.48 -4.74 24.83
CA ALA A 73 1.02 -5.87 25.59
C ALA A 73 0.16 -7.15 25.51
N THR A 74 -1.14 -7.04 25.20
CA THR A 74 -2.04 -8.20 25.07
C THR A 74 -2.16 -8.70 23.63
N LEU A 75 -1.71 -7.90 22.64
CA LEU A 75 -1.70 -8.23 21.20
C LEU A 75 -0.58 -9.21 20.84
N THR A 76 -0.65 -10.39 21.44
CA THR A 76 0.43 -11.40 21.47
C THR A 76 0.35 -12.48 20.39
N LYS A 77 -0.73 -12.48 19.61
CA LYS A 77 -0.95 -13.36 18.45
C LYS A 77 -0.09 -12.90 17.26
N ALA A 78 0.09 -13.75 16.26
CA ALA A 78 0.84 -13.38 15.06
C ALA A 78 -0.01 -12.49 14.12
N PRO A 79 0.40 -11.24 13.80
CA PRO A 79 -0.38 -10.39 12.91
C PRO A 79 -0.35 -10.94 11.48
N VAL A 80 -1.53 -11.03 10.87
CA VAL A 80 -1.73 -11.51 9.50
C VAL A 80 -2.28 -10.39 8.63
N PHE A 81 -1.49 -10.01 7.63
CA PHE A 81 -1.76 -8.95 6.67
C PHE A 81 -2.13 -9.53 5.31
N TRP A 82 -2.75 -8.71 4.46
CA TRP A 82 -2.99 -9.10 3.07
C TRP A 82 -3.01 -7.93 2.10
N THR A 83 -2.71 -8.20 0.83
CA THR A 83 -2.81 -7.22 -0.27
C THR A 83 -3.20 -7.87 -1.60
N GLY A 84 -3.72 -7.07 -2.54
CA GLY A 84 -4.13 -7.48 -3.89
C GLY A 84 -5.61 -7.83 -4.08
N LYS A 85 -6.08 -7.76 -5.34
CA LYS A 85 -7.48 -8.02 -5.73
C LYS A 85 -7.84 -9.50 -5.78
N SER A 86 -9.16 -9.71 -5.65
CA SER A 86 -9.85 -10.95 -5.36
C SER A 86 -10.86 -11.31 -6.44
N GLY A 87 -10.40 -11.75 -7.62
CA GLY A 87 -11.29 -12.07 -8.73
C GLY A 87 -12.25 -13.25 -8.46
N ARG A 88 -11.96 -14.14 -7.51
CA ARG A 88 -12.87 -15.26 -7.14
C ARG A 88 -12.91 -15.59 -5.63
N LYS A 89 -11.81 -15.38 -4.93
CA LYS A 89 -11.63 -15.39 -3.46
C LYS A 89 -10.39 -14.56 -3.16
N GLY A 90 -10.43 -13.68 -2.16
CA GLY A 90 -9.38 -12.68 -1.98
C GLY A 90 -8.21 -13.11 -1.11
N ALA A 91 -7.11 -12.37 -1.20
CA ALA A 91 -5.98 -12.49 -0.27
C ALA A 91 -6.45 -12.41 1.19
N LYS A 92 -7.51 -11.62 1.46
CA LYS A 92 -8.22 -11.61 2.75
C LYS A 92 -8.77 -12.98 3.17
N GLN A 93 -9.42 -13.71 2.26
CA GLN A 93 -9.97 -15.03 2.58
C GLN A 93 -8.86 -16.03 2.91
N VAL A 94 -7.74 -15.95 2.20
CA VAL A 94 -6.56 -16.76 2.52
C VAL A 94 -5.96 -16.35 3.87
N ALA A 95 -5.85 -15.05 4.17
CA ALA A 95 -5.45 -14.57 5.49
C ALA A 95 -6.39 -15.07 6.62
N ASP A 96 -7.70 -15.10 6.36
CA ASP A 96 -8.71 -15.63 7.30
C ASP A 96 -8.60 -17.15 7.53
N ILE A 97 -8.04 -17.89 6.57
CA ILE A 97 -7.71 -19.31 6.71
C ILE A 97 -6.38 -19.45 7.46
N LEU A 98 -5.32 -18.78 6.99
CA LEU A 98 -3.96 -18.83 7.52
C LEU A 98 -3.90 -18.47 9.00
N LYS A 99 -4.68 -17.46 9.45
CA LYS A 99 -4.72 -17.06 10.87
C LYS A 99 -5.23 -18.16 11.81
N LYS A 100 -5.92 -19.18 11.29
CA LYS A 100 -6.44 -20.32 12.06
C LYS A 100 -5.48 -21.51 12.06
N ASP A 101 -4.48 -21.49 11.17
CA ASP A 101 -3.52 -22.58 11.02
C ASP A 101 -2.34 -22.40 11.98
N THR A 102 -2.49 -22.93 13.20
CA THR A 102 -1.49 -22.82 14.28
C THR A 102 -0.14 -23.46 13.95
N SER A 103 -0.08 -24.32 12.92
CA SER A 103 1.19 -24.85 12.42
C SER A 103 2.02 -23.80 11.69
N ILE A 104 1.36 -22.76 11.15
CA ILE A 104 1.98 -21.66 10.41
C ILE A 104 2.14 -20.43 11.30
N VAL A 105 1.06 -19.99 11.96
CA VAL A 105 1.02 -18.71 12.71
C VAL A 105 1.36 -18.85 14.19
N GLY A 106 1.82 -20.03 14.60
CA GLY A 106 2.19 -20.33 15.97
C GLY A 106 1.02 -20.73 16.88
N THR A 107 1.37 -21.14 18.09
CA THR A 107 0.46 -21.82 19.04
C THR A 107 -0.68 -20.93 19.56
N ARG A 108 -0.51 -19.60 19.52
CA ARG A 108 -1.54 -18.63 19.96
C ARG A 108 -2.52 -18.26 18.83
N GLY A 109 -2.28 -18.76 17.62
CA GLY A 109 -3.02 -18.39 16.43
C GLY A 109 -2.63 -17.01 15.90
N GLY A 110 -3.18 -16.70 14.73
CA GLY A 110 -3.00 -15.43 14.06
C GLY A 110 -4.19 -14.50 14.27
N PHE A 111 -4.02 -13.23 13.92
CA PHE A 111 -5.09 -12.24 13.97
C PHE A 111 -4.90 -11.18 12.90
N THR A 112 -6.01 -10.72 12.34
CA THR A 112 -6.06 -9.67 11.32
C THR A 112 -6.47 -8.34 11.96
N VAL A 113 -6.32 -7.23 11.22
CA VAL A 113 -6.86 -5.93 11.66
C VAL A 113 -8.37 -5.99 11.94
N PHE A 114 -9.13 -6.82 11.22
CA PHE A 114 -10.56 -7.02 11.49
C PHE A 114 -10.84 -7.76 12.80
N ASP A 115 -9.98 -8.70 13.19
CA ASP A 115 -10.11 -9.36 14.49
C ASP A 115 -9.81 -8.37 15.61
N ALA A 116 -8.77 -7.54 15.45
CA ALA A 116 -8.45 -6.48 16.40
C ALA A 116 -9.58 -5.44 16.51
N LEU A 117 -10.20 -5.05 15.40
CA LEU A 117 -11.36 -4.14 15.39
C LEU A 117 -12.54 -4.73 16.18
N LYS A 118 -12.80 -6.04 15.99
CA LYS A 118 -13.84 -6.76 16.73
C LYS A 118 -13.53 -6.80 18.22
N ASP A 119 -12.29 -7.10 18.60
CA ASP A 119 -11.85 -7.15 20.00
C ASP A 119 -11.94 -5.76 20.66
N ALA A 120 -11.71 -4.69 19.90
CA ALA A 120 -11.88 -3.30 20.33
C ALA A 120 -13.35 -2.83 20.36
N GLY A 121 -14.31 -3.67 19.96
CA GLY A 121 -15.73 -3.32 19.92
C GLY A 121 -16.14 -2.36 18.79
N VAL A 122 -15.30 -2.18 17.77
CA VAL A 122 -15.60 -1.31 16.63
C VAL A 122 -16.54 -2.04 15.66
N SER A 123 -17.68 -1.42 15.36
CA SER A 123 -18.72 -2.06 14.55
C SER A 123 -18.40 -2.03 13.05
N THR A 124 -18.91 -3.02 12.30
CA THR A 124 -18.77 -3.06 10.84
C THR A 124 -19.43 -1.85 10.16
N THR A 125 -20.58 -1.39 10.69
CA THR A 125 -21.29 -0.19 10.20
C THR A 125 -20.46 1.08 10.35
N GLU A 126 -19.65 1.17 11.41
CA GLU A 126 -18.75 2.31 11.64
C GLU A 126 -17.55 2.26 10.68
N THR A 127 -16.94 1.08 10.52
CA THR A 127 -15.82 0.90 9.57
C THR A 127 -16.22 1.08 8.11
N ALA A 128 -17.49 0.88 7.76
CA ALA A 128 -18.01 1.12 6.41
C ALA A 128 -17.96 2.61 6.01
N LYS A 129 -17.87 3.52 6.98
CA LYS A 129 -17.76 4.97 6.75
C LYS A 129 -16.31 5.45 6.61
N TRP A 130 -15.34 4.58 6.86
CA TRP A 130 -13.93 4.93 6.87
C TRP A 130 -13.40 5.13 5.46
N LYS A 131 -12.68 6.22 5.27
CA LYS A 131 -12.08 6.59 3.99
C LYS A 131 -10.86 5.70 3.74
N PRO A 132 -10.78 5.01 2.59
CA PRO A 132 -9.63 4.17 2.25
C PRO A 132 -8.29 4.90 2.33
N GLU A 133 -8.24 6.15 1.84
CA GLU A 133 -7.00 6.93 1.73
C GLU A 133 -6.55 7.64 3.01
N THR A 134 -7.29 7.51 4.11
CA THR A 134 -6.93 8.19 5.38
C THR A 134 -7.13 7.28 6.57
N ASP A 135 -8.37 6.85 6.80
CA ASP A 135 -8.75 6.16 8.02
C ASP A 135 -8.20 4.73 8.01
N TRP A 136 -8.43 3.99 6.92
CA TRP A 136 -7.94 2.63 6.78
C TRP A 136 -6.42 2.55 6.78
N ARG A 137 -5.74 3.47 6.08
CA ARG A 137 -4.27 3.59 6.10
C ARG A 137 -3.74 3.81 7.52
N ALA A 138 -4.31 4.75 8.27
CA ALA A 138 -3.91 5.04 9.65
C ALA A 138 -4.13 3.83 10.59
N VAL A 139 -5.28 3.17 10.47
CA VAL A 139 -5.66 1.99 11.27
C VAL A 139 -4.74 0.81 10.98
N CYS A 140 -4.50 0.50 9.70
CA CYS A 140 -3.60 -0.56 9.28
C CYS A 140 -2.14 -0.30 9.71
N GLY A 141 -1.64 0.92 9.50
CA GLY A 141 -0.31 1.31 9.98
C GLY A 141 -0.17 1.19 11.50
N ALA A 142 -1.17 1.62 12.26
CA ALA A 142 -1.17 1.46 13.72
C ALA A 142 -1.23 -0.01 14.15
N PHE A 143 -2.01 -0.85 13.45
CA PHE A 143 -2.06 -2.28 13.69
C PHE A 143 -0.67 -2.92 13.54
N ALA A 144 0.06 -2.59 12.46
CA ALA A 144 1.43 -3.04 12.25
C ALA A 144 2.41 -2.51 13.31
N GLN A 145 2.23 -1.25 13.74
CA GLN A 145 3.09 -0.61 14.74
C GLN A 145 2.95 -1.21 16.14
N TYR A 146 1.74 -1.58 16.55
CA TYR A 146 1.44 -1.95 17.94
C TYR A 146 1.26 -3.45 18.18
N ALA A 147 1.24 -4.28 17.14
CA ALA A 147 1.29 -5.73 17.28
C ALA A 147 2.55 -6.19 18.03
N LYS A 148 2.42 -7.11 18.99
CA LYS A 148 3.54 -7.65 19.78
C LYS A 148 3.51 -9.17 19.80
N PRO A 149 3.66 -9.84 18.65
CA PRO A 149 3.57 -11.29 18.57
C PRO A 149 4.59 -11.97 19.48
N THR A 150 4.17 -13.02 20.18
CA THR A 150 5.06 -13.80 21.07
C THR A 150 6.21 -14.43 20.28
N ASP A 151 5.91 -14.93 19.09
CA ASP A 151 6.87 -15.63 18.22
C ASP A 151 7.70 -14.68 17.35
N LYS A 152 7.56 -13.35 17.55
CA LYS A 152 8.23 -12.28 16.80
C LYS A 152 8.05 -12.32 15.28
N LYS A 153 7.05 -13.07 14.81
CA LYS A 153 6.72 -13.27 13.39
C LYS A 153 5.45 -12.52 13.03
N ALA A 154 5.44 -11.98 11.81
CA ALA A 154 4.26 -11.49 11.12
C ALA A 154 4.07 -12.25 9.80
N HIS A 155 2.86 -12.25 9.26
CA HIS A 155 2.53 -12.99 8.04
C HIS A 155 1.87 -12.08 7.02
N LEU A 156 2.27 -12.18 5.76
CA LEU A 156 1.71 -11.41 4.65
C LEU A 156 1.19 -12.35 3.57
N VAL A 157 -0.08 -12.20 3.20
CA VAL A 157 -0.67 -12.89 2.05
C VAL A 157 -0.85 -11.90 0.89
N TYR A 158 -0.32 -12.17 -0.29
CA TYR A 158 -0.57 -11.34 -1.46
C TYR A 158 -1.23 -12.11 -2.60
N GLY A 159 -2.22 -11.48 -3.23
CA GLY A 159 -2.93 -12.01 -4.40
C GLY A 159 -2.23 -11.66 -5.71
N PRO A 160 -2.50 -12.38 -6.82
CA PRO A 160 -1.79 -12.19 -8.09
C PRO A 160 -1.96 -10.80 -8.72
N GLU A 161 -3.03 -10.08 -8.37
CA GLU A 161 -3.38 -8.75 -8.88
C GLU A 161 -3.06 -7.63 -7.87
N TYR A 162 -1.94 -7.72 -7.15
CA TYR A 162 -1.56 -6.65 -6.24
C TYR A 162 -0.85 -5.51 -6.98
N ASP A 163 -1.21 -4.27 -6.64
CA ASP A 163 -0.50 -3.09 -7.15
C ASP A 163 0.86 -3.01 -6.46
N LYS A 164 1.92 -3.28 -7.23
CA LYS A 164 3.32 -3.20 -6.76
C LYS A 164 3.72 -1.81 -6.35
N THR A 165 3.05 -0.76 -6.82
CA THR A 165 3.52 0.62 -6.71
C THR A 165 2.84 1.41 -5.61
N LYS A 166 1.58 1.12 -5.28
CA LYS A 166 0.83 1.81 -4.20
C LYS A 166 -0.22 0.91 -3.58
N ASN A 167 -0.04 0.53 -2.32
CA ASN A 167 -1.08 -0.10 -1.52
C ASN A 167 -0.83 0.16 -0.02
N ILE A 168 -1.85 -0.10 0.81
CA ILE A 168 -1.78 0.12 2.26
C ILE A 168 -0.59 -0.65 2.87
N TRP A 169 -0.30 -1.86 2.38
CA TRP A 169 0.81 -2.65 2.87
C TRP A 169 2.16 -1.98 2.60
N SER A 170 2.43 -1.56 1.36
CA SER A 170 3.72 -0.94 1.00
C SER A 170 3.94 0.42 1.66
N ASP A 171 2.88 1.22 1.76
CA ASP A 171 2.99 2.64 2.11
C ASP A 171 2.88 2.86 3.63
N ASP A 172 2.08 2.04 4.32
CA ASP A 172 1.66 2.30 5.70
C ASP A 172 2.02 1.15 6.65
N GLU A 173 1.71 -0.11 6.30
CA GLU A 173 1.93 -1.25 7.21
C GLU A 173 3.39 -1.66 7.28
N TRP A 174 4.06 -1.83 6.13
CA TRP A 174 5.46 -2.26 6.09
C TRP A 174 6.41 -1.29 6.81
N PRO A 175 6.38 0.04 6.55
CA PRO A 175 7.26 0.97 7.25
C PRO A 175 6.98 1.08 8.76
N ALA A 176 5.74 0.82 9.18
CA ALA A 176 5.37 0.74 10.59
C ALA A 176 5.90 -0.55 11.24
N LEU A 177 5.85 -1.67 10.51
CA LEU A 177 6.35 -2.97 10.94
C LEU A 177 7.88 -2.99 11.05
N GLU A 178 8.61 -2.37 10.12
CA GLU A 178 10.08 -2.22 10.19
C GLU A 178 10.54 -1.49 11.47
N LYS A 179 9.73 -0.56 11.97
CA LYS A 179 9.99 0.18 13.22
C LYS A 179 9.54 -0.59 14.47
N ASN A 180 8.78 -1.65 14.29
CA ASN A 180 8.24 -2.44 15.39
C ASN A 180 9.24 -3.52 15.82
N SER A 181 10.03 -3.22 16.85
CA SER A 181 11.01 -4.16 17.42
C SER A 181 10.44 -5.48 17.96
N ALA A 182 9.12 -5.58 18.16
CA ALA A 182 8.48 -6.84 18.56
C ALA A 182 8.33 -7.83 17.40
N VAL A 183 8.50 -7.37 16.16
CA VAL A 183 8.46 -8.19 14.95
C VAL A 183 9.85 -8.20 14.34
N THR A 184 10.49 -9.36 14.31
CA THR A 184 11.82 -9.53 13.72
C THR A 184 11.77 -10.19 12.35
N GLU A 185 10.66 -10.85 12.04
CA GLU A 185 10.52 -11.72 10.89
C GLU A 185 9.14 -11.56 10.24
N VAL A 186 9.11 -11.51 8.92
CA VAL A 186 7.88 -11.49 8.11
C VAL A 186 7.89 -12.62 7.11
N LEU A 187 6.94 -13.54 7.25
CA LEU A 187 6.73 -14.66 6.34
C LEU A 187 5.71 -14.28 5.27
N THR A 188 6.04 -14.58 4.02
CA THR A 188 5.22 -14.17 2.87
C THR A 188 4.61 -15.36 2.14
N TYR A 189 3.37 -15.19 1.70
CA TYR A 189 2.59 -16.22 1.03
C TYR A 189 1.91 -15.65 -0.21
N GLU A 190 2.15 -16.27 -1.36
CA GLU A 190 1.45 -15.93 -2.60
C GLU A 190 0.20 -16.79 -2.73
N MET A 191 -0.96 -16.15 -2.87
CA MET A 191 -2.22 -16.82 -3.15
C MET A 191 -2.22 -17.35 -4.59
N LYS A 192 -2.60 -18.62 -4.76
CA LYS A 192 -2.76 -19.23 -6.09
C LYS A 192 -4.06 -18.75 -6.75
N SER A 193 -4.17 -18.96 -8.06
CA SER A 193 -5.34 -18.57 -8.87
C SER A 193 -6.66 -19.22 -8.45
N ASP A 194 -6.62 -20.33 -7.70
CA ASP A 194 -7.81 -20.99 -7.13
C ASP A 194 -8.44 -20.20 -5.95
N GLY A 195 -7.71 -19.22 -5.41
CA GLY A 195 -8.11 -18.39 -4.27
C GLY A 195 -8.38 -19.17 -2.97
N LYS A 196 -7.89 -20.40 -2.87
CA LYS A 196 -8.01 -21.26 -1.67
C LYS A 196 -6.66 -21.76 -1.18
N THR A 197 -5.67 -21.84 -2.06
CA THR A 197 -4.33 -22.32 -1.73
C THR A 197 -3.31 -21.20 -1.85
N TRP A 198 -2.17 -21.39 -1.19
CA TRP A 198 -1.05 -20.46 -1.21
C TRP A 198 0.27 -21.23 -1.26
N THR A 199 1.34 -20.51 -1.59
CA THR A 199 2.71 -21.00 -1.54
C THR A 199 3.54 -20.03 -0.72
N GLU A 200 4.35 -20.54 0.21
CA GLU A 200 5.33 -19.72 0.92
C GLU A 200 6.41 -19.23 -0.05
N LYS A 201 6.76 -17.95 0.05
CA LYS A 201 7.67 -17.28 -0.90
C LYS A 201 8.97 -16.82 -0.28
N GLY A 202 9.01 -16.71 1.05
CA GLY A 202 10.23 -16.45 1.78
C GLY A 202 10.01 -15.69 3.08
N GLU A 203 11.14 -15.56 3.77
CA GLU A 203 11.30 -14.91 5.06
C GLU A 203 12.05 -13.59 4.91
N ILE A 204 11.53 -12.53 5.52
CA ILE A 204 12.21 -11.23 5.58
C ILE A 204 12.46 -10.84 7.02
N LYS A 205 13.74 -10.56 7.32
CA LYS A 205 14.11 -9.95 8.59
C LYS A 205 13.76 -8.46 8.53
N ALA A 206 12.97 -7.98 9.49
CA ALA A 206 12.46 -6.61 9.54
C ALA A 206 13.56 -5.52 9.53
N SER A 207 14.83 -5.89 9.74
CA SER A 207 16.00 -5.00 9.65
C SER A 207 16.59 -4.84 8.25
N LYS A 208 16.12 -5.58 7.23
CA LYS A 208 16.62 -5.48 5.85
C LYS A 208 15.82 -4.44 5.06
N LYS A 209 16.51 -3.50 4.40
CA LYS A 209 15.89 -2.52 3.50
C LYS A 209 15.18 -3.22 2.33
N GLY A 210 13.85 -3.09 2.27
CA GLY A 210 13.04 -3.47 1.11
C GLY A 210 11.74 -4.17 1.52
N SER A 211 10.60 -3.67 1.01
CA SER A 211 9.32 -4.35 1.23
C SER A 211 9.34 -5.76 0.64
N PRO A 212 8.75 -6.77 1.31
CA PRO A 212 8.83 -8.16 0.86
C PRO A 212 8.30 -8.45 -0.53
N ILE A 213 7.45 -7.56 -0.99
CA ILE A 213 6.81 -7.61 -2.28
C ILE A 213 7.76 -7.13 -3.40
N HIS A 214 8.68 -6.21 -3.09
CA HIS A 214 9.68 -5.71 -4.04
C HIS A 214 10.93 -6.58 -4.10
N SER A 215 11.25 -7.31 -3.04
CA SER A 215 12.44 -8.16 -2.93
C SER A 215 12.25 -9.58 -3.48
N ALA A 216 11.02 -10.04 -3.71
CA ALA A 216 10.70 -11.39 -4.18
C ALA A 216 11.17 -11.71 -5.62
N ASN A 217 11.97 -10.84 -6.25
CA ASN A 217 12.52 -11.02 -7.60
C ASN A 217 14.05 -10.90 -7.67
N SER A 218 14.74 -10.81 -6.53
CA SER A 218 16.20 -10.90 -6.50
C SER A 218 16.59 -12.38 -6.46
N SER A 219 16.79 -13.00 -7.63
CA SER A 219 17.53 -14.27 -7.73
C SER A 219 18.85 -14.15 -6.96
N PRO A 220 19.32 -15.20 -6.27
CA PRO A 220 20.67 -15.20 -5.75
C PRO A 220 21.63 -15.06 -6.94
N HIS A 221 22.36 -13.95 -6.97
CA HIS A 221 23.54 -13.85 -7.81
C HIS A 221 24.53 -14.87 -7.24
N VAL A 222 24.63 -16.01 -7.91
CA VAL A 222 25.75 -16.93 -7.72
C VAL A 222 26.97 -16.15 -8.18
N SER A 223 27.79 -15.74 -7.23
CA SER A 223 29.16 -15.34 -7.48
C SER A 223 29.93 -16.59 -7.86
N ASP A 224 30.17 -16.77 -9.16
CA ASP A 224 31.19 -17.70 -9.63
C ASP A 224 32.54 -16.95 -9.58
N GLU A 225 33.32 -17.29 -8.55
CA GLU A 225 34.78 -17.20 -8.58
C GLU A 225 35.30 -18.38 -9.42
N GLU A 226 35.85 -18.10 -10.60
CA GLU A 226 37.18 -18.56 -11.09
C GLU A 226 37.51 -17.93 -12.45
#